data_AF-A0A957C102-F1
#
_entry.id   AF-A0A957C102-F1
#
_cell.length_a   1.000
_cell.length_b   1.000
_cell.length_c   1.000
_cell.angle_alpha   90.00
_cell.angle_beta   90.00
_cell.angle_gamma   90.00
#
_symmetry.space_group_name_H-M   'P 1'
#
loop_
_entity.id
_entity.type
_entity.pdbx_description
1 polymer ?
#
loop_
_entity_poly.entity_id
_entity_poly.type
_entity_poly.pdbx_seq_one_letter_code
_entity_poly.pdbx_strand_id
1 'polypeptide(L)' 'MQQEGRIWQQFDYILFGVTLLLVIFGVMVIASATQGAVDPTLVSRVPDQINFAIYGTIAIIALTF' A
#
# COMPACT_ATOMS: atom_id res chain seq x y z
N MET A 1 16.98 -28.22 -7.07
CA MET A 1 15.88 -27.31 -7.51
C MET A 1 14.86 -27.17 -6.35
N GLN A 2 15.21 -26.44 -5.29
CA GLN A 2 14.34 -26.22 -4.10
C GLN A 2 14.46 -24.77 -3.59
N GLN A 3 14.62 -23.79 -4.49
CA GLN A 3 14.76 -22.37 -4.09
C GLN A 3 13.42 -21.61 -4.15
N GLU A 4 12.49 -22.03 -5.01
CA GLU A 4 11.22 -21.30 -5.25
C GLU A 4 10.27 -21.28 -4.04
N GLY A 5 10.31 -22.31 -3.17
CA GLY A 5 9.49 -22.35 -1.95
C GLY A 5 10.06 -21.56 -0.77
N ARG A 6 11.37 -21.23 -0.78
CA ARG A 6 12.05 -20.64 0.38
C ARG A 6 11.74 -19.16 0.56
N ILE A 7 11.56 -18.45 -0.54
CA ILE A 7 11.29 -17.00 -0.56
C ILE A 7 9.94 -16.71 0.10
N TRP A 8 8.88 -17.43 -0.30
CA TRP A 8 7.55 -17.32 0.31
C TRP A 8 7.51 -17.84 1.76
N GLN A 9 8.46 -18.66 2.20
CA GLN A 9 8.54 -19.10 3.59
C GLN A 9 9.28 -18.11 4.51
N GLN A 10 10.12 -17.24 3.94
CA GLN A 10 10.92 -16.27 4.69
C GLN A 10 10.35 -14.85 4.64
N PHE A 11 9.30 -14.63 3.85
CA PHE A 11 8.62 -13.35 3.78
C PHE A 11 7.92 -13.02 5.10
N ASP A 12 8.10 -11.80 5.61
CA ASP A 12 7.47 -11.34 6.85
C ASP A 12 6.03 -10.89 6.60
N TYR A 13 5.11 -11.87 6.67
CA TYR A 13 3.68 -11.64 6.45
C TYR A 13 3.04 -10.75 7.52
N ILE A 14 3.56 -10.75 8.76
CA ILE A 14 3.01 -9.94 9.84
C ILE A 14 3.33 -8.47 9.56
N LEU A 15 4.59 -8.17 9.25
CA LEU A 15 5.00 -6.82 8.89
C LEU A 15 4.26 -6.31 7.66
N PHE A 16 4.13 -7.15 6.62
CA PHE A 16 3.37 -6.80 5.42
C PHE A 16 1.90 -6.50 5.74
N GLY A 17 1.24 -7.36 6.52
CA GLY A 17 -0.16 -7.16 6.93
C GLY A 17 -0.37 -5.90 7.77
N VAL A 18 0.50 -5.66 8.75
CA VAL A 18 0.45 -4.44 9.58
C VAL A 18 0.67 -3.20 8.73
N THR A 19 1.61 -3.25 7.80
CA THR A 19 1.88 -2.13 6.88
C THR A 19 0.67 -1.85 5.99
N LEU A 20 0.01 -2.89 5.47
CA LEU A 20 -1.21 -2.74 4.67
C LEU A 20 -2.35 -2.10 5.49
N LEU A 21 -2.51 -2.49 6.75
CA LEU A 21 -3.48 -1.87 7.66
C LEU A 21 -3.18 -0.38 7.89
N LEU A 22 -1.90 -0.03 8.08
CA LEU A 22 -1.48 1.36 8.24
C LEU A 22 -1.73 2.18 6.97
N VAL A 23 -1.51 1.61 5.79
CA VAL A 23 -1.82 2.25 4.51
C VAL A 23 -3.32 2.52 4.38
N ILE A 24 -4.16 1.52 4.66
CA ILE A 24 -5.62 1.67 4.63
C ILE A 24 -6.07 2.75 5.61
N PHE A 25 -5.53 2.74 6.83
CA PHE A 25 -5.79 3.77 7.83
C PHE A 25 -5.38 5.17 7.35
N GLY A 26 -4.19 5.33 6.78
CA GLY A 26 -3.71 6.59 6.22
C GLY A 26 -4.62 7.11 5.10
N VAL A 27 -5.05 6.23 4.18
CA VAL A 27 -6.00 6.57 3.12
C VAL A 27 -7.33 7.06 3.72
N MET A 28 -7.84 6.39 4.75
CA MET A 28 -9.08 6.80 5.44
C MET A 28 -8.94 8.17 6.12
N VAL A 29 -7.79 8.46 6.75
CA VAL A 29 -7.52 9.77 7.36
C VAL A 29 -7.50 10.87 6.28
N ILE A 30 -6.80 10.66 5.17
CA ILE A 30 -6.78 11.63 4.05
C ILE A 30 -8.19 11.83 3.53
N ALA A 31 -8.92 10.74 3.26
CA ALA A 31 -10.28 10.81 2.76
C ALA A 31 -11.21 11.58 3.71
N SER A 32 -11.07 11.40 5.03
CA SER A 32 -11.86 12.13 6.02
C SER A 32 -11.59 13.63 6.00
N ALA A 33 -10.36 14.05 5.69
CA ALA A 33 -9.97 15.46 5.63
C ALA A 33 -10.30 16.12 4.28
N THR A 34 -10.49 15.34 3.22
CA THR A 34 -10.78 15.83 1.87
C THR A 34 -12.25 15.74 1.48
N GLN A 35 -13.09 15.08 2.29
CA GLN A 35 -14.54 15.01 2.08
C GLN A 35 -15.16 16.42 2.12
N GLY A 36 -15.66 16.88 0.97
CA GLY A 36 -16.25 18.22 0.82
C GLY A 36 -15.28 19.31 0.37
N ALA A 37 -14.03 18.97 0.06
CA ALA A 37 -13.09 19.91 -0.54
C ALA A 37 -13.53 20.27 -1.98
N VAL A 38 -13.60 21.56 -2.28
CA VAL A 38 -13.89 22.10 -3.63
C VAL A 38 -12.61 22.15 -4.48
N ASP A 39 -11.45 22.19 -3.85
CA ASP A 39 -10.15 22.25 -4.52
C ASP A 39 -9.80 20.87 -5.15
N PRO A 40 -9.64 20.78 -6.47
CA PRO A 40 -9.34 19.54 -7.16
C PRO A 40 -8.01 18.90 -6.73
N THR A 41 -7.04 19.68 -6.24
CA THR A 41 -5.76 19.18 -5.73
C THR A 41 -5.86 18.50 -4.37
N LEU A 42 -6.94 18.76 -3.62
CA LEU A 42 -7.24 18.06 -2.37
C LEU A 42 -7.96 16.74 -2.65
N VAL A 43 -8.85 16.73 -3.63
CA VAL A 43 -9.64 15.54 -4.02
C VAL A 43 -8.75 14.44 -4.62
N SER A 44 -7.70 14.80 -5.38
CA SER A 44 -6.81 13.80 -5.99
C SER A 44 -5.90 13.06 -4.99
N ARG A 45 -5.76 13.55 -3.76
CA ARG A 45 -4.83 12.97 -2.77
C ARG A 45 -5.17 11.53 -2.38
N VAL A 46 -6.47 11.21 -2.32
CA VAL A 46 -6.94 9.85 -2.00
C VAL A 46 -6.58 8.86 -3.11
N PRO A 47 -6.99 9.06 -4.39
CA PRO A 47 -6.61 8.16 -5.45
C PRO A 47 -5.08 8.10 -5.66
N ASP A 48 -4.36 9.21 -5.49
CA ASP A 48 -2.89 9.21 -5.57
C ASP A 48 -2.27 8.32 -4.50
N GLN A 49 -2.74 8.40 -3.24
CA GLN A 49 -2.28 7.54 -2.15
C GLN A 49 -2.57 6.06 -2.41
N ILE A 50 -3.72 5.73 -3.01
CA ILE A 50 -4.07 4.37 -3.41
C ILE A 50 -3.11 3.88 -4.50
N ASN A 51 -2.81 4.72 -5.50
CA ASN A 51 -1.86 4.38 -6.56
C ASN A 51 -0.46 4.10 -5.99
N PHE A 52 0.04 4.93 -5.06
CA PHE A 52 1.31 4.68 -4.39
C PHE A 52 1.33 3.36 -3.61
N ALA A 53 0.24 3.01 -2.93
CA ALA A 53 0.11 1.73 -2.24
C ALA A 53 0.19 0.53 -3.20
N ILE A 54 -0.46 0.64 -4.36
CA ILE A 54 -0.42 -0.38 -5.41
C ILE A 54 0.99 -0.52 -5.98
N TYR A 55 1.62 0.60 -6.39
CA TYR A 55 2.98 0.57 -6.92
C TYR A 55 4.01 0.06 -5.92
N GLY A 56 3.90 0.43 -4.65
CA GLY A 56 4.76 -0.08 -3.57
C GLY A 56 4.59 -1.58 -3.34
N THR A 57 3.35 -2.08 -3.40
CA THR A 57 3.06 -3.53 -3.27
C THR A 57 3.68 -4.30 -4.44
N ILE A 58 3.49 -3.81 -5.67
CA ILE A 58 4.09 -4.41 -6.88
C ILE A 58 5.61 -4.40 -6.78
N ALA A 59 6.22 -3.31 -6.32
CA ALA A 59 7.67 -3.19 -6.17
C ALA A 59 8.22 -4.21 -5.16
N ILE A 60 7.58 -4.39 -4.00
CA ILE A 60 7.99 -5.40 -3.01
C ILE A 60 7.90 -6.80 -3.60
N ILE A 61 6.81 -7.13 -4.31
CA ILE A 61 6.67 -8.43 -4.96
C ILE A 61 7.76 -8.61 -6.02
N ALA A 62 8.03 -7.61 -6.85
CA ALA A 62 9.06 -7.65 -7.88
C ALA A 62 10.47 -7.82 -7.32
N LEU A 63 10.80 -7.17 -6.19
CA LEU A 63 12.08 -7.31 -5.49
C LEU A 63 12.25 -8.66 -4.77
N THR A 64 11.14 -9.34 -4.52
CA THR A 64 11.11 -10.63 -3.83
C THR A 64 11.47 -11.78 -4.78
N PHE A 65 11.34 -11.60 -6.10
CA PHE A 65 11.70 -12.57 -7.14
C PHE A 65 13.09 -12.31 -7.74
#